data_AF-A0A7V3ZST2-F1
#
_entry.id   AF-A0A7V3ZST2-F1
#
_cell.length_a   1.000
_cell.length_b   1.000
_cell.length_c   1.000
_cell.angle_alpha   90.00
_cell.angle_beta   90.00
_cell.angle_gamma   90.00
#
_symmetry.space_group_name_H-M   'P 1'
#
loop_
_entity.id
_entity.type
_entity.pdbx_description
1 polymer ?
#
loop_
_entity_poly.entity_id
_entity_poly.type
_entity_poly.pdbx_seq_one_letter_code
_entity_poly.pdbx_strand_id
1 'polypeptide(L)' 'GAHTKSKNKNSIGIALIGNFEEEKPLKRQLRALKNLVFNLKKIFKIKEIKMHRDYNKYTLCPGKFFIREFKR' A
#
# COMPACT_ATOMS: atom_id res chain seq x y z
N GLY A 1 -3.10 -12.10 -7.04
CA GLY A 1 -2.77 -12.46 -5.63
C GLY A 1 -4.03 -12.83 -4.86
N ALA A 2 -3.95 -12.96 -3.53
CA ALA A 2 -5.09 -13.21 -2.64
C ALA A 2 -5.12 -12.21 -1.46
N HIS A 3 -4.91 -10.93 -1.75
CA HIS A 3 -4.69 -9.87 -0.75
C HIS A 3 -5.90 -8.93 -0.55
N THR A 4 -6.76 -8.76 -1.55
CA THR A 4 -7.92 -7.87 -1.47
C THR A 4 -9.07 -8.43 -2.30
N LYS A 5 -10.17 -8.78 -1.62
CA LYS A 5 -11.38 -9.33 -2.27
C LYS A 5 -11.83 -8.40 -3.40
N SER A 6 -12.14 -9.00 -4.56
CA SER A 6 -12.57 -8.28 -5.78
C SER A 6 -11.52 -7.34 -6.43
N LYS A 7 -10.28 -7.28 -5.93
CA LYS A 7 -9.16 -6.53 -6.54
C LYS A 7 -7.95 -7.39 -6.89
N ASN A 8 -7.94 -8.64 -6.45
CA ASN A 8 -6.88 -9.62 -6.69
C ASN A 8 -6.43 -9.83 -8.16
N LYS A 9 -7.31 -9.55 -9.12
CA LYS A 9 -7.05 -9.75 -10.57
C LYS A 9 -6.56 -8.47 -11.28
N ASN A 10 -6.79 -7.29 -10.71
CA ASN A 10 -6.54 -6.01 -11.37
C ASN A 10 -5.76 -5.00 -10.51
N SER A 11 -5.11 -5.47 -9.44
CA SER A 11 -4.21 -4.65 -8.64
C SER A 11 -2.95 -5.43 -8.24
N ILE A 12 -1.91 -4.68 -7.87
CA ILE A 12 -0.69 -5.20 -7.26
C ILE A 12 -0.79 -4.94 -5.77
N GLY A 13 -0.87 -6.00 -4.97
CA GLY A 13 -0.81 -5.92 -3.51
C GLY A 13 0.63 -5.80 -3.02
N ILE A 14 0.92 -4.75 -2.26
CA ILE A 14 2.22 -4.56 -1.59
C ILE A 14 1.98 -4.56 -0.08
N ALA A 15 2.60 -5.51 0.63
CA ALA A 15 2.59 -5.55 2.08
C ALA A 15 3.92 -5.03 2.63
N LEU A 16 3.86 -4.02 3.49
CA LEU A 16 5.00 -3.56 4.25
C LEU A 16 4.96 -4.25 5.62
N ILE A 17 6.02 -4.99 5.96
CA ILE A 17 6.05 -5.81 7.18
C ILE A 17 6.11 -4.90 8.42
N GLY A 18 5.16 -5.10 9.34
CA GLY A 18 5.02 -4.35 10.60
C GLY A 18 3.55 -4.19 11.01
N ASN A 19 3.31 -3.78 12.26
CA ASN A 19 1.97 -3.43 12.75
C ASN A 19 1.81 -1.90 12.85
N PHE A 20 1.38 -1.26 11.77
CA PHE A 20 1.27 0.20 11.75
C PHE A 20 -0.02 0.75 12.39
N GLU A 21 -0.75 -0.07 13.14
CA GLU A 21 -1.69 0.44 14.15
C GLU A 21 -0.96 0.86 15.43
N GLU A 22 0.27 0.37 15.67
CA GLU A 22 1.03 0.64 16.88
C GLU A 22 2.28 1.50 16.63
N GLU A 23 2.92 1.33 15.48
CA GLU A 23 4.19 1.98 15.16
C GLU A 23 4.22 2.63 13.78
N LYS A 24 5.17 3.54 13.55
CA LYS A 24 5.43 4.12 12.23
C LYS A 24 6.36 3.21 11.42
N PRO A 25 6.17 3.09 10.10
CA PRO A 25 7.13 2.38 9.25
C PRO A 25 8.54 2.99 9.35
N LEU A 26 9.55 2.14 9.23
CA LEU A 26 10.95 2.59 9.23
C LEU A 26 11.24 3.44 7.99
N LYS A 27 12.10 4.46 8.14
CA LYS A 27 12.51 5.34 7.01
C LYS A 27 13.04 4.55 5.82
N ARG A 28 13.79 3.47 6.06
CA ARG A 28 14.30 2.57 5.00
C ARG A 28 13.19 1.83 4.24
N GLN A 29 12.17 1.35 4.96
CA GLN A 29 11.02 0.67 4.35
C GLN A 29 10.23 1.63 3.46
N LEU A 30 10.05 2.87 3.89
CA LEU A 30 9.36 3.90 3.13
C LEU A 30 10.12 4.28 1.85
N ARG A 31 11.45 4.38 1.93
CA ARG A 31 12.29 4.65 0.75
C ARG A 31 12.19 3.52 -0.27
N ALA A 32 12.30 2.27 0.18
CA ALA A 32 12.15 1.10 -0.67
C ALA A 32 10.75 1.06 -1.32
N LEU A 33 9.71 1.31 -0.53
CA LEU A 33 8.34 1.37 -1.02
C LEU A 33 8.14 2.48 -2.07
N LYS A 34 8.66 3.69 -1.84
CA LYS A 34 8.58 4.80 -2.80
C LYS A 34 9.23 4.42 -4.14
N ASN A 35 10.43 3.84 -4.11
CA ASN A 35 11.13 3.41 -5.32
C ASN A 35 10.36 2.31 -6.07
N LEU A 36 9.86 1.31 -5.34
CA LEU A 36 9.06 0.23 -5.93
C LEU A 36 7.78 0.77 -6.59
N VAL A 37 7.01 1.58 -5.88
CA VAL A 37 5.77 2.17 -6.40
C VAL A 37 6.03 3.03 -7.62
N PHE A 38 7.08 3.87 -7.59
CA PHE A 38 7.46 4.70 -8.74
C PHE A 38 7.75 3.85 -9.99
N ASN A 39 8.56 2.80 -9.84
CA ASN A 39 8.91 1.91 -10.95
C ASN A 39 7.68 1.17 -11.49
N LEU A 40 6.84 0.63 -10.61
CA LEU A 40 5.61 -0.08 -11.01
C LEU A 40 4.61 0.85 -11.72
N LYS A 41 4.44 2.09 -11.25
CA LYS A 41 3.60 3.08 -11.93
C LYS A 41 4.09 3.35 -13.34
N LYS A 42 5.40 3.48 -13.54
CA LYS A 42 6.00 3.71 -14.86
C LYS A 42 5.81 2.50 -15.80
N ILE A 43 6.11 1.29 -15.32
CA ILE A 43 6.06 0.06 -16.13
C ILE A 43 4.61 -0.28 -16.53
N PHE A 44 3.70 -0.25 -15.56
CA PHE A 44 2.33 -0.73 -15.72
C PHE A 44 1.31 0.41 -15.94
N LYS A 45 1.77 1.66 -16.08
CA LYS A 45 0.94 2.86 -16.25
C LYS A 45 -0.16 2.99 -15.18
N ILE A 46 0.15 2.62 -13.94
CA ILE A 46 -0.80 2.61 -12.81
C ILE A 46 -1.13 4.06 -12.44
N LYS A 47 -2.44 4.38 -12.44
CA LYS A 47 -2.94 5.73 -12.17
C LYS A 47 -3.23 5.96 -10.69
N GLU A 48 -3.76 4.95 -10.01
CA GLU A 48 -4.25 5.07 -8.64
C GLU A 48 -3.42 4.24 -7.66
N ILE A 49 -3.22 4.80 -6.48
CA ILE A 49 -2.74 4.08 -5.30
C ILE A 49 -3.87 4.12 -4.28
N LYS A 50 -4.27 2.94 -3.80
CA LYS A 50 -5.32 2.79 -2.78
C LYS A 50 -4.79 1.96 -1.63
N MET A 51 -5.29 2.27 -0.44
CA MET A 51 -5.05 1.51 0.78
C MET A 51 -6.02 0.32 0.85
N HIS A 52 -5.67 -0.74 1.60
CA HIS A 52 -6.58 -1.89 1.72
C HIS A 52 -7.95 -1.49 2.31
N ARG A 53 -7.95 -0.61 3.32
CA ARG A 53 -9.17 0.00 3.88
C ARG A 53 -10.03 0.79 2.89
N ASP A 54 -9.48 1.25 1.76
CA ASP A 54 -10.26 1.94 0.73
C ASP A 54 -11.18 0.96 -0.04
N TYR A 55 -10.91 -0.35 0.02
CA TYR A 55 -11.72 -1.41 -0.60
C TYR A 55 -12.47 -2.28 0.41
N ASN A 56 -12.05 -2.29 1.67
CA ASN A 56 -12.69 -3.06 2.73
C ASN A 56 -12.78 -2.20 4.00
N LYS A 57 -13.99 -1.76 4.37
CA LYS A 57 -14.19 -0.92 5.55
C LYS A 57 -13.94 -1.65 6.88
N TYR A 58 -13.90 -2.98 6.87
CA TYR A 58 -13.70 -3.82 8.06
C TYR A 58 -12.22 -4.10 8.36
N THR A 59 -11.29 -3.62 7.54
CA THR A 59 -9.85 -3.77 7.83
C THR A 59 -9.24 -2.46 8.31
N LEU A 60 -8.36 -2.57 9.30
CA LEU A 60 -7.50 -1.48 9.75
C LEU A 60 -6.28 -1.29 8.82
N CYS A 61 -5.98 -2.27 7.97
CA CYS A 61 -4.84 -2.26 7.06
C CYS A 61 -4.86 -1.03 6.12
N PRO A 62 -3.73 -0.31 5.95
CA PRO A 62 -2.38 -0.67 6.40
C PRO A 62 -1.97 -0.12 7.77
N GLY A 63 -2.88 0.40 8.59
CA GLY A 63 -2.52 1.00 9.88
C GLY A 63 -2.77 2.51 9.93
N LYS A 64 -3.20 3.05 11.07
CA LYS A 64 -3.37 4.50 11.30
C LYS A 64 -2.07 5.29 11.27
N PHE A 65 -0.93 4.67 11.60
CA PHE A 65 0.40 5.28 11.52
C PHE A 65 1.08 5.10 10.15
N PHE A 66 0.44 4.40 9.21
CA PHE A 66 0.93 4.33 7.84
C PHE A 66 0.71 5.65 7.08
N ILE A 67 1.76 6.15 6.44
CA ILE A 67 1.87 7.55 5.99
C ILE A 67 0.92 7.85 4.81
N ARG A 68 0.27 9.03 4.83
CA ARG A 68 -0.61 9.55 3.78
C ARG A 68 0.10 10.08 2.52
N GLU A 69 1.45 10.10 2.49
CA GLU A 69 2.25 10.67 1.39
C GLU A 69 2.00 10.00 0.03
N PHE A 70 1.51 8.77 -0.01
CA PHE A 70 1.16 8.06 -1.25
C PHE A 70 -0.20 8.47 -1.86
N LYS A 71 -0.93 9.41 -1.25
CA LYS A 71 -2.22 9.92 -1.75
C LYS A 71 -2.11 11.07 -2.76
N ARG A 72 -0.90 11.51 -3.16
CA ARG A 72 -0.70 12.55 -4.17
C ARG A 72 -0.35 11.95 -5.53
#